data_AF-A8MQR0-F1
#
_entry.id   AF-A8MQR0-F1
#
_cell.length_a   1.000
_cell.length_b   1.000
_cell.length_c   1.000
_cell.angle_alpha   90.00
_cell.angle_beta   90.00
_cell.angle_gamma   90.00
#
_symmetry.space_group_name_H-M   'P 1'
#
loop_
_entity.id
_entity.type
_entity.pdbx_description
1 polymer ?
#
loop_
_entity_poly.entity_id
_entity_poly.type
_entity_poly.pdbx_seq_one_letter_code
_entity_poly.pdbx_strand_id
1 'polypeptide(L)'
;MEEIIREDYFEALSSRNEEEQEMLRMLTKLEIDSAYTSEKLMNLHVLLMHLLAWDNDLEGMGTLDSSPASFEKALTFDLLCGILESEVKEVDEVLDVLEAQIVDTSYKISSCKHGNYIVIEGKLGESAESLKQSRGQVSEITLQLAQLRRTLHYIRNGTSENEESVELRQKYALKPSDLRHKNALRMLEKSLSRELELEKKLMEFQQNEEQLKLKLHYTEEVSSRMEEASEFIWGRFLEADNSSEVLTGISKELVGRLQILQFSLNGSAQRESELKSKLEDCTVQLEAKDLLVQKLEGTISENSEIVSEVLTLREYVKSAEQKLKNTDLELKSVNASKQEILVHLAEMENANESVKENLFEAESRAESGEAKIKELDAANLELTEELNFLKDADDKKTKKVNSLEKQVRELEVQVQNSKVSSEANQEQQNMLYSAIWDMETLIEDLKSKASKAESRTETVEEQCIVLSTTNSELNKDVSFLRQKAKSLEAMLDLANNEKERYAQEITTRNKVLMDMMLQLSSERERIQEQLYSLAKENKILRVNQCSNTYQRNGSYAGDKELSFHADGHEIEALAESLQEDERTREEPEKQSVSEKSSEIRRAIKLKHILVVALVFVLFCSFFGVTY
;
A
#
# COMPACT_ATOMS: atom_id res chain seq x y z
N MET A 1 57.82 -6.98 -11.61
CA MET A 1 57.95 -5.87 -10.63
C MET A 1 56.94 -6.02 -9.50
N GLU A 2 55.70 -6.44 -9.75
CA GLU A 2 54.70 -6.74 -8.69
C GLU A 2 54.95 -8.03 -7.89
N GLU A 3 55.77 -8.95 -8.39
CA GLU A 3 56.06 -10.21 -7.68
C GLU A 3 57.15 -10.02 -6.62
N ILE A 4 58.21 -9.25 -6.93
CA ILE A 4 59.26 -8.86 -5.97
C ILE A 4 58.68 -8.01 -4.83
N ILE A 5 57.73 -7.11 -5.13
CA ILE A 5 57.08 -6.29 -4.08
C ILE A 5 56.25 -7.17 -3.14
N ARG A 6 55.67 -8.28 -3.61
CA ARG A 6 54.86 -9.16 -2.76
C ARG A 6 55.71 -10.08 -1.88
N GLU A 7 56.83 -10.56 -2.40
CA GLU A 7 57.75 -11.41 -1.64
C GLU A 7 58.48 -10.59 -0.56
N ASP A 8 58.95 -9.39 -0.88
CA ASP A 8 59.52 -8.46 0.11
C ASP A 8 58.49 -8.05 1.18
N TYR A 9 57.21 -7.87 0.81
CA TYR A 9 56.16 -7.56 1.79
C TYR A 9 55.84 -8.76 2.70
N PHE A 10 55.91 -9.98 2.17
CA PHE A 10 55.56 -11.18 2.93
C PHE A 10 56.71 -11.61 3.84
N GLU A 11 57.98 -11.51 3.39
CA GLU A 11 59.14 -11.65 4.26
C GLU A 11 59.18 -10.55 5.33
N ALA A 12 58.90 -9.29 4.97
CA ALA A 12 58.84 -8.19 5.95
C ALA A 12 57.69 -8.34 6.96
N LEU A 13 56.55 -8.94 6.58
CA LEU A 13 55.47 -9.24 7.52
C LEU A 13 55.79 -10.44 8.41
N SER A 14 56.49 -11.45 7.88
CA SER A 14 56.92 -12.62 8.66
C SER A 14 57.99 -12.24 9.68
N SER A 15 59.03 -11.50 9.27
CA SER A 15 60.07 -11.01 10.18
C SER A 15 59.52 -10.05 11.23
N ARG A 16 58.53 -9.22 10.87
CA ARG A 16 57.91 -8.22 11.75
C ARG A 16 57.00 -8.82 12.82
N ASN A 17 56.33 -9.93 12.53
CA ASN A 17 55.61 -10.69 13.56
C ASN A 17 56.59 -11.44 14.49
N GLU A 18 57.74 -11.89 14.00
CA GLU A 18 58.78 -12.49 14.84
C GLU A 18 59.38 -11.47 15.82
N GLU A 19 59.62 -10.23 15.40
CA GLU A 19 60.12 -9.16 16.28
C GLU A 19 59.15 -8.80 17.42
N GLU A 20 57.85 -8.65 17.12
CA GLU A 20 56.83 -8.40 18.15
C GLU A 20 56.69 -9.57 19.12
N GLN A 21 56.76 -10.80 18.60
CA GLN A 21 56.67 -12.01 19.43
C GLN A 21 57.92 -12.19 20.30
N GLU A 22 59.10 -11.82 19.79
CA GLU A 22 60.34 -11.79 20.57
C GLU A 22 60.30 -10.70 21.65
N MET A 23 59.75 -9.51 21.37
CA MET A 23 59.55 -8.45 22.38
C MET A 23 58.61 -8.92 23.51
N LEU A 24 57.50 -9.58 23.17
CA LEU A 24 56.59 -10.14 24.16
C LEU A 24 57.25 -11.27 24.97
N ARG A 25 58.08 -12.12 24.36
CA ARG A 25 58.85 -13.14 25.09
C ARG A 25 59.87 -12.52 26.05
N MET A 26 60.58 -11.49 25.61
CA MET A 26 61.53 -10.74 26.44
C MET A 26 60.83 -10.08 27.62
N LEU A 27 59.66 -9.47 27.38
CA LEU A 27 58.84 -8.87 28.45
C LEU A 27 58.31 -9.91 29.42
N THR A 28 57.82 -11.05 28.93
CA THR A 28 57.35 -12.14 29.80
C THR A 28 58.49 -12.71 30.64
N LYS A 29 59.69 -12.83 30.08
CA LYS A 29 60.89 -13.23 30.81
C LYS A 29 61.25 -12.21 31.89
N LEU A 30 61.16 -10.92 31.58
CA LEU A 30 61.38 -9.83 32.53
C LEU A 30 60.34 -9.84 33.67
N GLU A 31 59.06 -10.06 33.37
CA GLU A 31 57.99 -10.20 34.37
C GLU A 31 58.28 -11.38 35.31
N ILE A 32 58.72 -12.53 34.77
CA ILE A 32 59.05 -13.73 35.57
C ILE A 32 60.31 -13.50 36.43
N ASP A 33 61.37 -12.93 35.86
CA ASP A 33 62.62 -12.68 36.59
C ASP A 33 62.43 -11.57 37.66
N SER A 34 61.58 -10.57 37.38
CA SER A 34 61.18 -9.55 38.37
C SER A 34 60.34 -10.16 39.49
N ALA A 35 59.42 -11.08 39.18
CA ALA A 35 58.66 -11.79 40.21
C ALA A 35 59.57 -12.67 41.07
N TYR A 36 60.48 -13.43 40.45
CA TYR A 36 61.48 -14.26 41.13
C TYR A 36 62.38 -13.44 42.06
N THR A 37 62.89 -12.30 41.60
CA THR A 37 63.71 -11.40 42.44
C THR A 37 62.91 -10.82 43.59
N SER A 38 61.65 -10.44 43.39
CA SER A 38 60.78 -9.94 44.47
C SER A 38 60.50 -10.99 45.55
N GLU A 39 60.28 -12.26 45.16
CA GLU A 39 60.07 -13.38 46.08
C GLU A 39 61.37 -13.71 46.83
N LYS A 40 62.50 -13.79 46.12
CA LYS A 40 63.82 -13.99 46.74
C LYS A 40 64.12 -12.88 47.74
N LEU A 41 63.82 -11.63 47.40
CA LEU A 41 64.05 -10.48 48.27
C LEU A 41 63.15 -10.48 49.52
N MET A 42 61.89 -10.88 49.39
CA MET A 42 61.00 -11.09 50.54
C MET A 42 61.56 -12.18 51.48
N ASN A 43 62.04 -13.30 50.93
CA ASN A 43 62.67 -14.36 51.72
C ASN A 43 63.94 -13.88 52.44
N LEU A 44 64.77 -13.06 51.78
CA LEU A 44 65.94 -12.44 52.39
C LEU A 44 65.57 -11.41 53.47
N HIS A 45 64.50 -10.65 53.28
CA HIS A 45 63.98 -9.73 54.29
C HIS A 45 63.48 -10.49 55.53
N VAL A 46 62.82 -11.63 55.35
CA VAL A 46 62.45 -12.52 56.47
C VAL A 46 63.69 -13.05 57.19
N LEU A 47 64.75 -13.45 56.47
CA LEU A 47 66.01 -13.86 57.10
C LEU A 47 66.64 -12.70 57.89
N LEU A 48 66.61 -11.47 57.36
CA LEU A 48 67.07 -10.27 58.07
C LEU A 48 66.27 -10.02 59.36
N MET A 49 64.94 -10.15 59.31
CA MET A 49 64.11 -10.00 60.51
C MET A 49 64.45 -11.02 61.59
N HIS A 50 64.77 -12.28 61.21
CA HIS A 50 65.25 -13.28 62.14
C HIS A 50 66.65 -12.93 62.70
N LEU A 51 67.55 -12.40 61.88
CA LEU A 51 68.88 -11.98 62.32
C LEU A 51 68.81 -10.77 63.26
N LEU A 52 67.95 -9.78 62.98
CA LEU A 52 67.72 -8.66 63.89
C LEU A 52 67.11 -9.11 65.22
N ALA A 53 66.15 -10.04 65.19
CA ALA A 53 65.62 -10.63 66.43
C ALA A 53 66.73 -11.37 67.20
N TRP A 54 67.58 -12.11 66.51
CA TRP A 54 68.68 -12.87 67.12
C TRP A 54 69.81 -11.97 67.65
N ASP A 55 70.08 -10.81 67.03
CA ASP A 55 71.03 -9.79 67.53
C ASP A 55 70.55 -9.17 68.84
N ASN A 56 69.25 -8.86 68.93
CA ASN A 56 68.63 -8.40 70.20
C ASN A 56 68.79 -9.46 71.31
N ASP A 57 68.68 -10.75 70.97
CA ASP A 57 68.92 -11.85 71.92
C ASP A 57 70.42 -11.98 72.29
N LEU A 58 71.34 -11.68 71.35
CA LEU A 58 72.78 -11.72 71.57
C LEU A 58 73.27 -10.56 72.44
N GLU A 59 72.74 -9.34 72.26
CA GLU A 59 72.97 -8.20 73.16
C GLU A 59 72.50 -8.52 74.60
N GLY A 60 71.46 -9.34 74.74
CA GLY A 60 71.00 -9.87 76.02
C GLY A 60 71.94 -10.92 76.65
N MET A 61 72.68 -11.67 75.83
CA MET A 61 73.61 -12.73 76.24
C MET A 61 75.02 -12.14 76.49
N GLY A 62 75.11 -11.19 77.42
CA GLY A 62 76.29 -10.35 77.70
C GLY A 62 77.58 -11.02 78.21
N THR A 63 77.72 -12.34 78.09
CA THR A 63 79.02 -13.01 78.17
C THR A 63 79.01 -14.14 77.17
N LEU A 64 79.94 -14.12 76.21
CA LEU A 64 80.32 -15.33 75.48
C LEU A 64 80.98 -16.26 76.52
N ASP A 65 80.16 -16.87 77.38
CA ASP A 65 80.59 -17.98 78.22
C ASP A 65 81.29 -18.93 77.27
N SER A 66 82.51 -19.37 77.60
CA SER A 66 83.37 -20.19 76.73
C SER A 66 82.83 -21.61 76.49
N SER A 67 81.51 -21.76 76.51
CA SER A 67 80.73 -22.92 76.13
C SER A 67 80.81 -23.12 74.61
N PRO A 68 81.07 -24.34 74.13
CA PRO A 68 81.05 -24.62 72.69
C PRO A 68 79.72 -24.23 72.01
N ALA A 69 78.59 -24.24 72.75
CA ALA A 69 77.28 -23.89 72.21
C ALA A 69 77.08 -22.39 71.92
N SER A 70 77.70 -21.48 72.69
CA SER A 70 77.63 -20.03 72.41
C SER A 70 78.52 -19.67 71.20
N PHE A 71 79.67 -20.34 71.10
CA PHE A 71 80.58 -20.22 69.96
C PHE A 71 79.92 -20.74 68.67
N GLU A 72 79.24 -21.89 68.71
CA GLU A 72 78.44 -22.37 67.58
C GLU A 72 77.36 -21.36 67.16
N LYS A 73 76.61 -20.78 68.11
CA LYS A 73 75.59 -19.77 67.80
C LYS A 73 76.18 -18.51 67.15
N ALA A 74 77.29 -18.00 67.68
CA ALA A 74 77.98 -16.84 67.10
C ALA A 74 78.51 -17.15 65.69
N LEU A 75 79.09 -18.33 65.48
CA LEU A 75 79.51 -18.78 64.15
C LEU A 75 78.32 -18.95 63.20
N THR A 76 77.19 -19.52 63.65
CA THR A 76 75.99 -19.62 62.80
C THR A 76 75.43 -18.24 62.45
N PHE A 77 75.50 -17.29 63.36
CA PHE A 77 75.08 -15.91 63.11
C PHE A 77 75.99 -15.22 62.09
N ASP A 78 77.31 -15.32 62.26
CA ASP A 78 78.30 -14.82 61.31
C ASP A 78 78.10 -15.45 59.91
N LEU A 79 77.88 -16.77 59.86
CA LEU A 79 77.61 -17.51 58.62
C LEU A 79 76.32 -17.04 57.96
N LEU A 80 75.22 -16.87 58.70
CA LEU A 80 73.94 -16.42 58.16
C LEU A 80 74.00 -14.95 57.70
N CYS A 81 74.71 -14.08 58.42
CA CYS A 81 75.00 -12.73 57.94
C CYS A 81 75.80 -12.76 56.64
N GLY A 82 76.80 -13.64 56.54
CA GLY A 82 77.58 -13.85 55.33
C GLY A 82 76.76 -14.40 54.16
N ILE A 83 75.84 -15.34 54.41
CA ILE A 83 74.90 -15.86 53.41
C ILE A 83 73.97 -14.74 52.96
N LEU A 84 73.35 -14.00 53.88
CA LEU A 84 72.45 -12.90 53.55
C LEU A 84 73.18 -11.83 52.71
N GLU A 85 74.43 -11.46 53.05
CA GLU A 85 75.24 -10.56 52.23
C GLU A 85 75.49 -11.09 50.82
N SER A 86 75.90 -12.36 50.73
CA SER A 86 76.20 -13.00 49.44
C SER A 86 74.95 -13.06 48.57
N GLU A 87 73.80 -13.41 49.13
CA GLU A 87 72.53 -13.54 48.43
C GLU A 87 71.93 -12.17 48.07
N VAL A 88 72.03 -11.17 48.94
CA VAL A 88 71.61 -9.79 48.63
C VAL A 88 72.47 -9.22 47.51
N LYS A 89 73.77 -9.50 47.53
CA LYS A 89 74.68 -9.10 46.44
C LYS A 89 74.34 -9.83 45.13
N GLU A 90 74.01 -11.11 45.17
CA GLU A 90 73.55 -11.84 43.99
C GLU A 90 72.24 -11.25 43.44
N VAL A 91 71.29 -10.89 44.31
CA VAL A 91 70.06 -10.20 43.89
C VAL A 91 70.37 -8.83 43.26
N ASP A 92 71.29 -8.05 43.83
CA ASP A 92 71.72 -6.77 43.26
C ASP A 92 72.36 -6.96 41.87
N GLU A 93 73.19 -8.00 41.68
CA GLU A 93 73.75 -8.36 40.37
C GLU A 93 72.65 -8.76 39.37
N VAL A 94 71.61 -9.49 39.79
CA VAL A 94 70.45 -9.83 38.94
C VAL A 94 69.63 -8.59 38.61
N LEU A 95 69.45 -7.66 39.56
CA LEU A 95 68.75 -6.40 39.32
C LEU A 95 69.49 -5.53 38.30
N ASP A 96 70.83 -5.48 38.33
CA ASP A 96 71.61 -4.77 37.32
C ASP A 96 71.43 -5.40 35.92
N VAL A 97 71.34 -6.74 35.83
CA VAL A 97 71.02 -7.43 34.57
C VAL A 97 69.61 -7.12 34.09
N LEU A 98 68.62 -7.09 34.99
CA LEU A 98 67.24 -6.74 34.65
C LEU A 98 67.12 -5.28 34.21
N GLU A 99 67.81 -4.35 34.87
CA GLU A 99 67.85 -2.95 34.47
C GLU A 99 68.44 -2.80 33.06
N ALA A 100 69.55 -3.49 32.76
CA ALA A 100 70.11 -3.52 31.42
C ALA A 100 69.12 -4.09 30.39
N GLN A 101 68.35 -5.13 30.73
CA GLN A 101 67.32 -5.69 29.86
C GLN A 101 66.13 -4.74 29.66
N ILE A 102 65.70 -4.00 30.70
CA ILE A 102 64.66 -2.97 30.60
C ILE A 102 65.12 -1.87 29.66
N VAL A 103 66.37 -1.40 29.78
CA VAL A 103 66.92 -0.37 28.89
C VAL A 103 67.02 -0.88 27.44
N ASP A 104 67.53 -2.10 27.22
CA ASP A 104 67.62 -2.70 25.88
C ASP A 104 66.24 -2.92 25.24
N THR A 105 65.26 -3.43 26.02
CA THR A 105 63.88 -3.61 25.54
C THR A 105 63.20 -2.26 25.29
N SER A 106 63.38 -1.26 26.16
CA SER A 106 62.87 0.11 25.97
C SER A 106 63.41 0.72 24.67
N TYR A 107 64.70 0.53 24.38
CA TYR A 107 65.32 0.99 23.15
C TYR A 107 64.75 0.27 21.91
N LYS A 108 64.60 -1.06 21.97
CA LYS A 108 63.96 -1.86 20.91
C LYS A 108 62.50 -1.45 20.66
N ILE A 109 61.73 -1.20 21.71
CA ILE A 109 60.33 -0.75 21.64
C ILE A 109 60.24 0.67 21.05
N SER A 110 61.12 1.58 21.46
CA SER A 110 61.21 2.93 20.88
C SER A 110 61.52 2.91 19.38
N SER A 111 62.26 1.90 18.90
CA SER A 111 62.53 1.71 17.47
C SER A 111 61.33 1.17 16.67
N CYS A 112 60.37 0.52 17.33
CA CYS A 112 59.24 -0.14 16.69
C CYS A 112 57.95 0.71 16.78
N LYS A 113 57.62 1.44 15.70
CA LYS A 113 56.48 2.38 15.64
C LYS A 113 55.12 1.75 15.30
N HIS A 114 54.69 0.67 15.99
CA HIS A 114 53.44 -0.02 15.65
C HIS A 114 52.53 -0.37 16.85
N GLY A 115 51.26 -0.67 16.53
CA GLY A 115 50.07 -0.43 17.36
C GLY A 115 50.00 -1.06 18.75
N ASN A 116 50.81 -2.06 19.07
CA ASN A 116 50.89 -2.60 20.43
C ASN A 116 51.93 -1.88 21.32
N TYR A 117 52.58 -0.84 20.79
CA TYR A 117 53.56 0.00 21.49
C TYR A 117 53.08 0.43 22.88
N ILE A 118 51.86 0.96 22.99
CA ILE A 118 51.31 1.48 24.25
C ILE A 118 51.19 0.37 25.31
N VAL A 119 50.80 -0.84 24.89
CA VAL A 119 50.61 -1.98 25.82
C VAL A 119 51.95 -2.54 26.27
N ILE A 120 52.91 -2.68 25.35
CA ILE A 120 54.25 -3.19 25.66
C ILE A 120 55.03 -2.16 26.50
N GLU A 121 54.93 -0.87 26.17
CA GLU A 121 55.55 0.22 26.94
C GLU A 121 54.93 0.36 28.34
N GLY A 122 53.60 0.26 28.46
CA GLY A 122 52.91 0.29 29.76
C GLY A 122 53.39 -0.81 30.70
N LYS A 123 53.44 -2.06 30.22
CA LYS A 123 53.94 -3.21 31.00
C LYS A 123 55.44 -3.11 31.33
N LEU A 124 56.23 -2.56 30.41
CA LEU A 124 57.64 -2.31 30.67
C LEU A 124 57.82 -1.22 31.75
N GLY A 125 56.95 -0.21 31.75
CA GLY A 125 56.85 0.80 32.80
C GLY A 125 56.53 0.19 34.16
N GLU A 126 55.52 -0.68 34.24
CA GLU A 126 55.17 -1.42 35.46
C GLU A 126 56.36 -2.27 35.97
N SER A 127 57.10 -2.91 35.06
CA SER A 127 58.30 -3.69 35.39
C SER A 127 59.44 -2.80 35.89
N ALA A 128 59.61 -1.61 35.31
CA ALA A 128 60.61 -0.63 35.75
C ALA A 128 60.28 -0.04 37.14
N GLU A 129 59.00 0.21 37.43
CA GLU A 129 58.56 0.62 38.76
C GLU A 129 58.79 -0.50 39.80
N SER A 130 58.49 -1.75 39.44
CA SER A 130 58.75 -2.93 40.29
C SER A 130 60.25 -3.13 40.57
N LEU A 131 61.10 -2.92 39.57
CA LEU A 131 62.55 -2.96 39.71
C LEU A 131 63.07 -1.84 40.64
N LYS A 132 62.51 -0.63 40.53
CA LYS A 132 62.85 0.48 41.44
C LYS A 132 62.46 0.17 42.89
N GLN A 133 61.30 -0.46 43.09
CA GLN A 133 60.84 -0.88 44.42
C GLN A 133 61.76 -1.95 45.03
N SER A 134 62.13 -2.98 44.26
CA SER A 134 63.07 -4.02 44.72
C SER A 134 64.46 -3.47 45.02
N ARG A 135 64.97 -2.51 44.23
CA ARG A 135 66.25 -1.83 44.52
C ARG A 135 66.21 -1.02 45.83
N GLY A 136 65.05 -0.42 46.14
CA GLY A 136 64.80 0.22 47.44
C GLY A 136 64.89 -0.76 48.61
N GLN A 137 64.29 -1.94 48.46
CA GLN A 137 64.33 -3.02 49.46
C GLN A 137 65.74 -3.62 49.63
N VAL A 138 66.49 -3.85 48.55
CA VAL A 138 67.90 -4.27 48.60
C VAL A 138 68.74 -3.25 49.37
N SER A 139 68.54 -1.97 49.13
CA SER A 139 69.25 -0.88 49.82
C SER A 139 68.92 -0.85 51.32
N GLU A 140 67.66 -1.06 51.69
CA GLU A 140 67.21 -1.15 53.07
C GLU A 140 67.83 -2.35 53.80
N ILE A 141 67.79 -3.53 53.20
CA ILE A 141 68.38 -4.76 53.74
C ILE A 141 69.89 -4.58 53.93
N THR A 142 70.58 -4.03 52.92
CA THR A 142 72.03 -3.78 52.97
C THR A 142 72.39 -2.77 54.08
N LEU A 143 71.58 -1.73 54.26
CA LEU A 143 71.78 -0.73 55.30
C LEU A 143 71.63 -1.33 56.70
N GLN A 144 70.56 -2.11 56.92
CA GLN A 144 70.31 -2.78 58.20
C GLN A 144 71.38 -3.83 58.50
N LEU A 145 71.84 -4.57 57.50
CA LEU A 145 72.92 -5.54 57.66
C LEU A 145 74.26 -4.86 57.99
N ALA A 146 74.55 -3.70 57.38
CA ALA A 146 75.71 -2.89 57.74
C ALA A 146 75.63 -2.30 59.16
N GLN A 147 74.42 -2.03 59.67
CA GLN A 147 74.20 -1.66 61.07
C GLN A 147 74.47 -2.86 61.98
N LEU A 148 73.92 -4.02 61.66
CA LEU A 148 74.11 -5.29 62.39
C LEU A 148 75.59 -5.65 62.52
N ARG A 149 76.37 -5.55 61.43
CA ARG A 149 77.82 -5.76 61.47
C ARG A 149 78.56 -4.75 62.34
N ARG A 150 78.15 -3.49 62.35
CA ARG A 150 78.75 -2.47 63.23
C ARG A 150 78.53 -2.82 64.70
N THR A 151 77.32 -3.27 65.05
CA THR A 151 76.98 -3.75 66.40
C THR A 151 77.83 -4.96 66.78
N LEU A 152 77.89 -5.98 65.92
CA LEU A 152 78.72 -7.17 66.14
C LEU A 152 80.22 -6.86 66.23
N HIS A 153 80.76 -5.99 65.37
CA HIS A 153 82.17 -5.61 65.41
C HIS A 153 82.49 -4.92 66.74
N TYR A 154 81.59 -4.08 67.23
CA TYR A 154 81.70 -3.46 68.55
C TYR A 154 81.69 -4.51 69.67
N ILE A 155 80.84 -5.54 69.58
CA ILE A 155 80.78 -6.64 70.57
C ILE A 155 82.02 -7.54 70.52
N ARG A 156 82.49 -7.91 69.31
CA ARG A 156 83.60 -8.84 69.07
C ARG A 156 84.98 -8.22 69.30
N ASN A 157 85.18 -6.97 68.87
CA ASN A 157 86.43 -6.24 69.06
C ASN A 157 86.39 -5.31 70.30
N GLY A 158 85.29 -5.33 71.05
CA GLY A 158 85.07 -4.54 72.27
C GLY A 158 86.00 -4.84 73.45
N THR A 159 87.09 -5.60 73.23
CA THR A 159 88.20 -5.77 74.18
C THR A 159 89.59 -5.56 73.57
N SER A 160 89.74 -4.96 72.38
CA SER A 160 91.05 -4.62 71.82
C SER A 160 91.12 -3.17 71.35
N GLU A 161 91.95 -2.41 72.06
CA GLU A 161 92.54 -1.12 71.68
C GLU A 161 91.57 0.08 71.63
N ASN A 162 91.19 0.53 72.82
CA ASN A 162 91.41 1.92 73.20
C ASN A 162 91.78 1.94 74.70
N GLU A 163 93.00 1.49 74.98
CA GLU A 163 93.74 1.89 76.17
C GLU A 163 93.95 3.39 76.10
N GLU A 164 93.06 4.17 76.72
CA GLU A 164 93.43 5.45 77.32
C GLU A 164 92.20 5.97 78.07
N SER A 165 92.09 5.56 79.34
CA SER A 165 91.43 6.27 80.46
C SER A 165 90.79 5.33 81.49
N VAL A 166 91.53 4.30 81.90
CA VAL A 166 91.32 3.62 83.20
C VAL A 166 92.40 4.09 84.18
N GLU A 167 92.39 5.39 84.47
CA GLU A 167 92.82 5.89 85.77
C GLU A 167 91.75 6.86 86.25
N LEU A 168 91.44 6.85 87.55
CA LEU A 168 90.41 7.65 88.25
C LEU A 168 89.07 6.96 88.56
N ARG A 169 89.06 5.66 88.86
CA ARG A 169 87.96 5.03 89.62
C ARG A 169 88.39 4.23 90.86
N GLN A 170 89.30 4.81 91.64
CA GLN A 170 89.49 4.45 93.05
C GLN A 170 89.56 5.71 93.94
N LYS A 171 88.42 6.32 94.22
CA LYS A 171 88.19 7.13 95.42
C LYS A 171 86.69 7.39 95.53
N TYR A 172 86.19 7.55 96.75
CA TYR A 172 84.78 7.75 97.11
C TYR A 172 83.96 6.46 97.33
N ALA A 173 84.37 5.69 98.33
CA ALA A 173 83.45 4.86 99.11
C ALA A 173 82.45 5.78 99.85
N LEU A 174 81.33 6.10 99.20
CA LEU A 174 80.19 6.79 99.81
C LEU A 174 79.39 5.79 100.66
N LYS A 175 79.01 6.20 101.87
CA LYS A 175 78.24 5.37 102.81
C LYS A 175 76.89 4.95 102.19
N PRO A 176 76.39 3.72 102.45
CA PRO A 176 75.25 3.14 101.75
C PRO A 176 73.92 3.92 101.84
N SER A 177 73.74 4.74 102.88
CA SER A 177 72.47 5.44 103.13
C SER A 177 72.25 6.65 102.20
N ASP A 178 73.29 7.44 101.92
CA ASP A 178 73.21 8.60 101.00
C ASP A 178 73.18 8.14 99.53
N LEU A 179 73.84 7.02 99.22
CA LEU A 179 73.79 6.41 97.90
C LEU A 179 72.37 5.93 97.54
N ARG A 180 71.62 5.41 98.53
CA ARG A 180 70.20 5.02 98.33
C ARG A 180 69.31 6.23 98.06
N HIS A 181 69.44 7.31 98.82
CA HIS A 181 68.65 8.53 98.61
C HIS A 181 68.98 9.20 97.26
N LYS A 182 70.26 9.30 96.90
CA LYS A 182 70.69 9.85 95.60
C LYS A 182 70.28 8.95 94.43
N ASN A 183 70.35 7.63 94.56
CA ASN A 183 69.83 6.72 93.54
C ASN A 183 68.31 6.79 93.43
N ALA A 184 67.58 6.93 94.53
CA ALA A 184 66.12 7.11 94.52
C ALA A 184 65.72 8.41 93.81
N LEU A 185 66.37 9.53 94.13
CA LEU A 185 66.15 10.81 93.43
C LEU A 185 66.49 10.73 91.94
N ARG A 186 67.65 10.16 91.57
CA ARG A 186 68.01 9.95 90.16
C ARG A 186 67.03 9.03 89.43
N MET A 187 66.49 8.02 90.11
CA MET A 187 65.44 7.15 89.56
C MET A 187 64.13 7.91 89.35
N LEU A 188 63.74 8.76 90.30
CA LEU A 188 62.56 9.62 90.21
C LEU A 188 62.69 10.69 89.10
N GLU A 189 63.85 11.33 88.96
CA GLU A 189 64.11 12.28 87.87
C GLU A 189 64.08 11.60 86.50
N LYS A 190 64.65 10.39 86.39
CA LYS A 190 64.56 9.58 85.18
C LYS A 190 63.15 9.06 84.89
N SER A 191 62.36 8.72 85.92
CA SER A 191 60.96 8.34 85.71
C SER A 191 60.13 9.55 85.30
N LEU A 192 60.31 10.71 85.93
CA LEU A 192 59.64 11.96 85.57
C LEU A 192 59.99 12.40 84.14
N SER A 193 61.27 12.33 83.74
CA SER A 193 61.67 12.67 82.38
C SER A 193 61.06 11.72 81.33
N ARG A 194 60.97 10.41 81.65
CA ARG A 194 60.28 9.44 80.78
C ARG A 194 58.78 9.67 80.75
N GLU A 195 58.17 10.03 81.88
CA GLU A 195 56.74 10.32 81.97
C GLU A 195 56.38 11.57 81.16
N LEU A 196 57.18 12.64 81.24
CA LEU A 196 57.02 13.84 80.40
C LEU A 196 57.22 13.54 78.90
N GLU A 197 58.19 12.69 78.54
CA GLU A 197 58.40 12.27 77.15
C GLU A 197 57.24 11.41 76.63
N LEU A 198 56.70 10.52 77.47
CA LEU A 198 55.50 9.74 77.14
C LEU A 198 54.27 10.63 76.98
N GLU A 199 54.09 11.63 77.85
CA GLU A 199 53.02 12.61 77.73
C GLU A 199 53.13 13.43 76.44
N LYS A 200 54.35 13.87 76.08
CA LYS A 200 54.60 14.53 74.80
C LYS A 200 54.23 13.64 73.61
N LYS A 201 54.66 12.36 73.61
CA LYS A 201 54.29 11.40 72.57
C LYS A 201 52.78 11.16 72.51
N LEU A 202 52.10 11.09 73.66
CA LEU A 202 50.64 10.97 73.71
C LEU A 202 49.95 12.18 73.07
N MET A 203 50.45 13.39 73.32
CA MET A 203 49.95 14.61 72.65
C MET A 203 50.19 14.58 71.13
N GLU A 204 51.37 14.14 70.67
CA GLU A 204 51.67 13.97 69.24
C GLU A 204 50.76 12.90 68.59
N PHE A 205 50.52 11.77 69.26
CA PHE A 205 49.60 10.74 68.80
C PHE A 205 48.16 11.25 68.73
N GLN A 206 47.71 12.03 69.72
CA GLN A 206 46.39 12.63 69.72
C GLN A 206 46.22 13.61 68.55
N GLN A 207 47.22 14.45 68.28
CA GLN A 207 47.19 15.37 67.12
C GLN A 207 47.17 14.62 65.78
N ASN A 208 47.96 13.55 65.66
CA ASN A 208 47.96 12.70 64.47
C ASN A 208 46.62 11.99 64.26
N GLU A 209 45.99 11.52 65.34
CA GLU A 209 44.65 10.92 65.32
C GLU A 209 43.59 11.93 64.85
N GLU A 210 43.63 13.17 65.34
CA GLU A 210 42.74 14.26 64.90
C GLU A 210 42.97 14.59 63.40
N GLN A 211 44.21 14.62 62.94
CA GLN A 211 44.52 14.85 61.52
C GLN A 211 44.04 13.70 60.63
N LEU A 212 44.19 12.44 61.06
CA LEU A 212 43.70 11.25 60.36
C LEU A 212 42.18 11.25 60.28
N LYS A 213 41.48 11.60 61.37
CA LYS A 213 40.02 11.76 61.38
C LYS A 213 39.55 12.82 60.38
N LEU A 214 40.23 13.97 60.32
CA LEU A 214 39.92 15.01 59.35
C LEU A 214 40.13 14.54 57.90
N LYS A 215 41.25 13.86 57.62
CA LYS A 215 41.52 13.27 56.29
C LYS A 215 40.46 12.23 55.91
N LEU A 216 40.07 11.37 56.85
CA LEU A 216 39.04 10.36 56.64
C LEU A 216 37.70 11.02 56.25
N HIS A 217 37.26 12.03 57.01
CA HIS A 217 36.04 12.78 56.67
C HIS A 217 36.11 13.46 55.30
N TYR A 218 37.25 14.05 54.92
CA TYR A 218 37.41 14.60 53.57
C TYR A 218 37.34 13.51 52.50
N THR A 219 37.95 12.34 52.72
CA THR A 219 37.86 11.23 51.76
C THR A 219 36.46 10.64 51.66
N GLU A 220 35.73 10.55 52.77
CA GLU A 220 34.33 10.12 52.82
C GLU A 220 33.42 11.12 52.07
N GLU A 221 33.63 12.42 52.28
CA GLU A 221 32.88 13.47 51.57
C GLU A 221 33.15 13.41 50.07
N VAL A 222 34.41 13.29 49.64
CA VAL A 222 34.76 13.15 48.22
C VAL A 222 34.18 11.87 47.63
N SER A 223 34.21 10.75 48.36
CA SER A 223 33.62 9.48 47.93
C SER A 223 32.10 9.60 47.77
N SER A 224 31.42 10.23 48.73
CA SER A 224 29.97 10.47 48.68
C SER A 224 29.57 11.36 47.51
N ARG A 225 30.31 12.45 47.26
CA ARG A 225 30.11 13.32 46.08
C ARG A 225 30.35 12.58 44.76
N MET A 226 31.37 11.72 44.71
CA MET A 226 31.67 10.92 43.52
C MET A 226 30.58 9.86 43.26
N GLU A 227 30.03 9.26 44.31
CA GLU A 227 28.90 8.33 44.23
C GLU A 227 27.65 9.03 43.69
N GLU A 228 27.28 10.19 44.25
CA GLU A 228 26.16 11.02 43.76
C GLU A 228 26.34 11.41 42.29
N ALA A 229 27.54 11.85 41.90
CA ALA A 229 27.85 12.21 40.51
C ALA A 229 27.76 11.00 39.57
N SER A 230 28.22 9.83 40.02
CA SER A 230 28.15 8.58 39.24
C SER A 230 26.71 8.15 39.04
N GLU A 231 25.88 8.14 40.08
CA GLU A 231 24.46 7.81 39.99
C GLU A 231 23.70 8.80 39.09
N PHE A 232 24.02 10.08 39.16
CA PHE A 232 23.46 11.09 38.26
C PHE A 232 23.80 10.80 36.78
N ILE A 233 25.08 10.51 36.48
CA ILE A 233 25.53 10.18 35.13
C ILE A 233 24.86 8.89 34.64
N TRP A 234 24.79 7.85 35.47
CA TRP A 234 24.12 6.59 35.14
C TRP A 234 22.62 6.77 34.94
N GLY A 235 21.96 7.58 35.77
CA GLY A 235 20.54 7.93 35.61
C GLY A 235 20.27 8.59 34.27
N ARG A 236 21.07 9.60 33.88
CA ARG A 236 20.96 10.25 32.57
C ARG A 236 21.28 9.31 31.40
N PHE A 237 22.23 8.40 31.57
CA PHE A 237 22.56 7.40 30.55
C PHE A 237 21.37 6.45 30.32
N LEU A 238 20.75 5.93 31.38
CA LEU A 238 19.57 5.06 31.28
C LEU A 238 18.36 5.79 30.69
N GLU A 239 18.14 7.06 31.04
CA GLU A 239 17.09 7.88 30.43
C GLU A 239 17.30 8.10 28.93
N ALA A 240 18.55 8.35 28.52
CA ALA A 240 18.92 8.47 27.12
C ALA A 240 18.77 7.14 26.36
N ASP A 241 19.14 6.02 26.98
CA ASP A 241 19.01 4.68 26.41
C ASP A 241 17.53 4.29 26.23
N ASN A 242 16.69 4.52 27.26
CA ASN A 242 15.24 4.34 27.19
C ASN A 242 14.62 5.20 26.07
N SER A 243 15.05 6.47 25.95
CA SER A 243 14.58 7.36 24.88
C SER A 243 14.98 6.85 23.48
N SER A 244 16.21 6.33 23.34
CA SER A 244 16.70 5.70 22.10
C SER A 244 15.89 4.46 21.73
N GLU A 245 15.49 3.64 22.70
CA GLU A 245 14.66 2.46 22.47
C GLU A 245 13.25 2.85 21.98
N VAL A 246 12.62 3.85 22.62
CA VAL A 246 11.31 4.39 22.17
C VAL A 246 11.40 4.94 20.74
N LEU A 247 12.42 5.76 20.44
CA LEU A 247 12.64 6.28 19.09
C LEU A 247 12.88 5.17 18.07
N THR A 248 13.63 4.14 18.45
CA THR A 248 13.85 2.96 17.60
C THR A 248 12.54 2.21 17.35
N GLY A 249 11.68 2.05 18.36
CA GLY A 249 10.34 1.48 18.24
C GLY A 249 9.46 2.26 17.27
N ILE A 250 9.40 3.59 17.41
CA ILE A 250 8.65 4.48 16.51
C ILE A 250 9.19 4.39 15.08
N SER A 251 10.53 4.37 14.90
CA SER A 251 11.14 4.26 13.57
C SER A 251 10.77 2.95 12.86
N LYS A 252 10.75 1.82 13.59
CA LYS A 252 10.36 0.50 13.06
C LYS A 252 8.88 0.49 12.64
N GLU A 253 8.00 1.07 13.46
CA GLU A 253 6.57 1.22 13.14
C GLU A 253 6.36 2.10 11.89
N LEU A 254 7.06 3.23 11.78
CA LEU A 254 7.00 4.10 10.60
C LEU A 254 7.48 3.40 9.32
N VAL A 255 8.58 2.63 9.40
CA VAL A 255 9.06 1.81 8.28
C VAL A 255 8.03 0.76 7.89
N GLY A 256 7.39 0.08 8.85
CA GLY A 256 6.31 -0.86 8.58
C GLY A 256 5.12 -0.21 7.86
N ARG A 257 4.69 0.98 8.31
CA ARG A 257 3.62 1.76 7.65
C ARG A 257 4.01 2.18 6.24
N LEU A 258 5.24 2.64 6.02
CA LEU A 258 5.74 3.00 4.69
C LEU A 258 5.74 1.80 3.74
N GLN A 259 6.10 0.60 4.21
CA GLN A 259 6.03 -0.62 3.40
C GLN A 259 4.59 -0.96 2.99
N ILE A 260 3.62 -0.84 3.91
CA ILE A 260 2.20 -1.06 3.63
C ILE A 260 1.68 -0.02 2.63
N LEU A 261 2.05 1.25 2.79
CA LEU A 261 1.70 2.32 1.85
C LEU A 261 2.33 2.12 0.48
N GLN A 262 3.57 1.64 0.41
CA GLN A 262 4.22 1.31 -0.85
C GLN A 262 3.51 0.15 -1.56
N PHE A 263 3.08 -0.88 -0.82
CA PHE A 263 2.28 -1.98 -1.37
C PHE A 263 0.92 -1.48 -1.89
N SER A 264 0.22 -0.64 -1.12
CA SER A 264 -1.08 -0.09 -1.53
C SER A 264 -0.95 0.86 -2.73
N LEU A 265 0.11 1.65 -2.80
CA LEU A 265 0.44 2.50 -3.94
C LEU A 265 0.73 1.67 -5.20
N ASN A 266 1.54 0.61 -5.09
CA ASN A 266 1.81 -0.30 -6.21
C ASN A 266 0.51 -0.97 -6.70
N GLY A 267 -0.33 -1.45 -5.78
CA GLY A 267 -1.64 -2.00 -6.12
C GLY A 267 -2.58 -0.98 -6.76
N SER A 268 -2.50 0.30 -6.35
CA SER A 268 -3.26 1.39 -6.96
C SER A 268 -2.76 1.74 -8.35
N ALA A 269 -1.44 1.82 -8.54
CA ALA A 269 -0.81 2.09 -9.84
C ALA A 269 -1.14 0.98 -10.86
N GLN A 270 -1.15 -0.28 -10.43
CA GLN A 270 -1.59 -1.40 -11.28
C GLN A 270 -3.06 -1.25 -11.71
N ARG A 271 -3.97 -1.00 -10.77
CA ARG A 271 -5.39 -0.76 -11.08
C ARG A 271 -5.59 0.45 -12.00
N GLU A 272 -4.84 1.52 -11.79
CA GLU A 272 -4.87 2.71 -12.66
C GLU A 272 -4.39 2.37 -14.08
N SER A 273 -3.31 1.59 -14.21
CA SER A 273 -2.82 1.15 -15.52
C SER A 273 -3.82 0.27 -16.27
N GLU A 274 -4.53 -0.61 -15.56
CA GLU A 274 -5.59 -1.45 -16.12
C GLU A 274 -6.78 -0.61 -16.58
N LEU A 275 -7.25 0.34 -15.76
CA LEU A 275 -8.33 1.25 -16.13
C LEU A 275 -7.94 2.14 -17.33
N LYS A 276 -6.69 2.61 -17.37
CA LYS A 276 -6.17 3.39 -18.48
C LYS A 276 -6.15 2.57 -19.77
N SER A 277 -5.74 1.31 -19.73
CA SER A 277 -5.79 0.41 -20.90
C SER A 277 -7.20 0.14 -21.39
N LYS A 278 -8.17 -0.04 -20.47
CA LYS A 278 -9.59 -0.20 -20.81
C LYS A 278 -10.19 1.08 -21.40
N LEU A 279 -9.80 2.24 -20.89
CA LEU A 279 -10.24 3.53 -21.43
C LEU A 279 -9.69 3.75 -22.85
N GLU A 280 -8.43 3.40 -23.09
CA GLU A 280 -7.82 3.45 -24.42
C GLU A 280 -8.56 2.52 -25.40
N ASP A 281 -8.82 1.27 -25.02
CA ASP A 281 -9.61 0.32 -25.84
C ASP A 281 -11.03 0.85 -26.14
N CYS A 282 -11.73 1.36 -25.13
CA CYS A 282 -13.04 2.00 -25.32
C CYS A 282 -12.97 3.22 -26.26
N THR A 283 -11.89 4.00 -26.20
CA THR A 283 -11.70 5.18 -27.05
C THR A 283 -11.52 4.76 -28.51
N VAL A 284 -10.66 3.75 -28.76
CA VAL A 284 -10.47 3.17 -30.10
C VAL A 284 -11.78 2.58 -30.65
N GLN A 285 -12.56 1.88 -29.81
CA GLN A 285 -13.88 1.37 -30.21
C GLN A 285 -14.88 2.49 -30.51
N LEU A 286 -14.83 3.59 -29.78
CA LEU A 286 -15.69 4.75 -30.02
C LEU A 286 -15.32 5.43 -31.34
N GLU A 287 -14.04 5.66 -31.61
CA GLU A 287 -13.55 6.20 -32.89
C GLU A 287 -13.96 5.30 -34.07
N ALA A 288 -13.85 3.98 -33.92
CA ALA A 288 -14.30 3.03 -34.95
C ALA A 288 -15.82 3.10 -35.19
N LYS A 289 -16.62 3.28 -34.13
CA LYS A 289 -18.07 3.46 -34.24
C LYS A 289 -18.42 4.82 -34.85
N ASP A 290 -17.71 5.89 -34.50
CA ASP A 290 -17.91 7.23 -35.08
C ASP A 290 -17.64 7.21 -36.59
N LEU A 291 -16.60 6.49 -37.04
CA LEU A 291 -16.36 6.27 -38.47
C LEU A 291 -17.49 5.49 -39.16
N LEU A 292 -18.12 4.53 -38.47
CA LEU A 292 -19.29 3.82 -38.99
C LEU A 292 -20.53 4.73 -39.04
N VAL A 293 -20.73 5.58 -38.03
CA VAL A 293 -21.82 6.57 -38.01
C VAL A 293 -21.65 7.56 -39.15
N GLN A 294 -20.45 8.11 -39.36
CA GLN A 294 -20.18 9.02 -40.50
C GLN A 294 -20.49 8.36 -41.86
N LYS A 295 -20.15 7.07 -42.02
CA LYS A 295 -20.51 6.32 -43.23
C LYS A 295 -22.03 6.16 -43.36
N LEU A 296 -22.72 5.83 -42.28
CA LEU A 296 -24.18 5.70 -42.27
C LEU A 296 -24.86 7.04 -42.57
N GLU A 297 -24.40 8.14 -41.98
CA GLU A 297 -24.87 9.50 -42.27
C GLU A 297 -24.71 9.82 -43.77
N GLY A 298 -23.56 9.50 -44.36
CA GLY A 298 -23.35 9.60 -45.81
C GLY A 298 -24.38 8.82 -46.62
N THR A 299 -24.61 7.54 -46.28
CA THR A 299 -25.61 6.70 -46.96
C THR A 299 -27.06 7.18 -46.74
N ILE A 300 -27.36 7.80 -45.59
CA ILE A 300 -28.67 8.38 -45.30
C ILE A 300 -28.89 9.62 -46.17
N SER A 301 -27.88 10.47 -46.32
CA SER A 301 -27.93 11.62 -47.23
C SER A 301 -28.14 11.18 -48.68
N GLU A 302 -27.38 10.18 -49.16
CA GLU A 302 -27.58 9.59 -50.51
C GLU A 302 -28.99 9.02 -50.67
N ASN A 303 -29.47 8.24 -49.70
CA ASN A 303 -30.84 7.71 -49.73
C ASN A 303 -31.91 8.81 -49.71
N SER A 304 -31.68 9.92 -49.00
CA SER A 304 -32.60 11.07 -49.00
C SER A 304 -32.65 11.75 -50.36
N GLU A 305 -31.53 11.81 -51.08
CA GLU A 305 -31.47 12.32 -52.45
C GLU A 305 -32.23 11.39 -53.41
N ILE A 306 -32.00 10.08 -53.31
CA ILE A 306 -32.75 9.06 -54.07
C ILE A 306 -34.25 9.11 -53.76
N VAL A 307 -34.66 9.25 -52.50
CA VAL A 307 -36.08 9.37 -52.13
C VAL A 307 -36.68 10.63 -52.73
N SER A 308 -35.95 11.75 -52.74
CA SER A 308 -36.40 12.99 -53.37
C SER A 308 -36.59 12.80 -54.89
N GLU A 309 -35.64 12.14 -55.56
CA GLU A 309 -35.75 11.79 -56.97
C GLU A 309 -36.96 10.87 -57.22
N VAL A 310 -37.14 9.81 -56.42
CA VAL A 310 -38.28 8.89 -56.51
C VAL A 310 -39.62 9.61 -56.29
N LEU A 311 -39.68 10.59 -55.39
CA LEU A 311 -40.87 11.42 -55.19
C LEU A 311 -41.19 12.25 -56.45
N THR A 312 -40.19 12.90 -57.05
CA THR A 312 -40.40 13.65 -58.31
C THR A 312 -40.82 12.75 -59.47
N LEU A 313 -40.22 11.56 -59.60
CA LEU A 313 -40.60 10.57 -60.60
C LEU A 313 -42.01 10.02 -60.34
N ARG A 314 -42.39 9.79 -59.09
CA ARG A 314 -43.74 9.36 -58.71
C ARG A 314 -44.78 10.41 -59.07
N GLU A 315 -44.50 11.69 -58.85
CA GLU A 315 -45.37 12.78 -59.27
C GLU A 315 -45.50 12.85 -60.80
N TYR A 316 -44.39 12.68 -61.52
CA TYR A 316 -44.39 12.61 -62.98
C TYR A 316 -45.22 11.43 -63.51
N VAL A 317 -45.04 10.23 -62.95
CA VAL A 317 -45.82 9.03 -63.29
C VAL A 317 -47.30 9.25 -63.01
N LYS A 318 -47.66 9.82 -61.86
CA LYS A 318 -49.06 10.13 -61.52
C LYS A 318 -49.70 11.12 -62.49
N SER A 319 -48.95 12.11 -62.95
CA SER A 319 -49.40 13.05 -64.00
C SER A 319 -49.62 12.33 -65.33
N ALA A 320 -48.69 11.44 -65.72
CA ALA A 320 -48.80 10.64 -66.93
C ALA A 320 -50.00 9.66 -66.88
N GLU A 321 -50.21 8.98 -65.75
CA GLU A 321 -51.37 8.10 -65.51
C GLU A 321 -52.69 8.86 -65.59
N GLN A 322 -52.76 10.07 -65.02
CA GLN A 322 -53.96 10.91 -65.12
C GLN A 322 -54.25 11.33 -66.56
N LYS A 323 -53.21 11.69 -67.34
CA LYS A 323 -53.36 11.96 -68.77
C LYS A 323 -53.86 10.73 -69.52
N LEU A 324 -53.28 9.55 -69.25
CA LEU A 324 -53.70 8.29 -69.87
C LEU A 324 -55.18 7.96 -69.55
N LYS A 325 -55.60 8.15 -68.30
CA LYS A 325 -56.99 7.95 -67.87
C LYS A 325 -57.96 8.90 -68.57
N ASN A 326 -57.57 10.17 -68.73
CA ASN A 326 -58.37 11.14 -69.47
C ASN A 326 -58.50 10.76 -70.95
N THR A 327 -57.41 10.35 -71.60
CA THR A 327 -57.44 9.88 -72.99
C THR A 327 -58.26 8.59 -73.15
N ASP A 328 -58.23 7.70 -72.16
CA ASP A 328 -59.01 6.45 -72.17
C ASP A 328 -60.52 6.70 -72.01
N LEU A 329 -60.90 7.70 -71.21
CA LEU A 329 -62.29 8.17 -71.11
C LEU A 329 -62.77 8.83 -72.41
N GLU A 330 -61.93 9.67 -73.01
CA GLU A 330 -62.21 10.30 -74.31
C GLU A 330 -62.38 9.22 -75.40
N LEU A 331 -61.51 8.21 -75.40
CA LEU A 331 -61.58 7.07 -76.33
C LEU A 331 -62.85 6.23 -76.13
N LYS A 332 -63.29 6.01 -74.88
CA LYS A 332 -64.57 5.34 -74.58
C LYS A 332 -65.77 6.15 -75.05
N SER A 333 -65.75 7.48 -74.87
CA SER A 333 -66.80 8.38 -75.35
C SER A 333 -66.88 8.35 -76.89
N VAL A 334 -65.74 8.44 -77.57
CA VAL A 334 -65.66 8.31 -79.02
C VAL A 334 -66.17 6.94 -79.47
N ASN A 335 -65.80 5.85 -78.78
CA ASN A 335 -66.25 4.51 -79.14
C ASN A 335 -67.76 4.31 -78.90
N ALA A 336 -68.33 4.89 -77.85
CA ALA A 336 -69.78 4.90 -77.63
C ALA A 336 -70.52 5.66 -78.73
N SER A 337 -70.05 6.85 -79.10
CA SER A 337 -70.63 7.62 -80.22
C SER A 337 -70.49 6.88 -81.55
N LYS A 338 -69.37 6.17 -81.78
CA LYS A 338 -69.18 5.28 -82.94
C LYS A 338 -70.20 4.15 -82.93
N GLN A 339 -70.44 3.52 -81.78
CA GLN A 339 -71.42 2.44 -81.66
C GLN A 339 -72.85 2.93 -81.90
N GLU A 340 -73.19 4.12 -81.40
CA GLU A 340 -74.48 4.79 -81.65
C GLU A 340 -74.65 5.09 -83.15
N ILE A 341 -73.60 5.61 -83.80
CA ILE A 341 -73.60 5.81 -85.27
C ILE A 341 -73.79 4.48 -85.99
N LEU A 342 -73.11 3.39 -85.58
CA LEU A 342 -73.25 2.07 -86.21
C LEU A 342 -74.67 1.48 -86.05
N VAL A 343 -75.29 1.65 -84.88
CA VAL A 343 -76.68 1.21 -84.66
C VAL A 343 -77.63 2.03 -85.54
N HIS A 344 -77.50 3.35 -85.58
CA HIS A 344 -78.29 4.19 -86.48
C HIS A 344 -78.06 3.84 -87.96
N LEU A 345 -76.82 3.48 -88.33
CA LEU A 345 -76.50 3.04 -89.69
C LEU A 345 -77.21 1.72 -90.00
N ALA A 346 -77.22 0.75 -89.08
CA ALA A 346 -77.93 -0.52 -89.22
C ALA A 346 -79.47 -0.35 -89.23
N GLU A 347 -80.02 0.54 -88.40
CA GLU A 347 -81.45 0.89 -88.41
C GLU A 347 -81.86 1.55 -89.74
N MET A 348 -81.03 2.48 -90.23
CA MET A 348 -81.23 3.14 -91.51
C MET A 348 -81.09 2.14 -92.67
N GLU A 349 -80.12 1.23 -92.62
CA GLU A 349 -79.98 0.13 -93.59
C GLU A 349 -81.21 -0.77 -93.59
N ASN A 350 -81.73 -1.16 -92.42
CA ASN A 350 -82.94 -1.99 -92.30
C ASN A 350 -84.19 -1.26 -92.80
N ALA A 351 -84.33 0.04 -92.50
CA ALA A 351 -85.40 0.88 -93.04
C ALA A 351 -85.29 1.01 -94.57
N ASN A 352 -84.07 1.14 -95.09
CA ASN A 352 -83.82 1.21 -96.52
C ASN A 352 -84.12 -0.13 -97.21
N GLU A 353 -83.80 -1.25 -96.56
CA GLU A 353 -84.15 -2.59 -97.06
C GLU A 353 -85.66 -2.83 -97.02
N SER A 354 -86.37 -2.36 -95.98
CA SER A 354 -87.83 -2.37 -95.93
C SER A 354 -88.46 -1.48 -97.02
N VAL A 355 -87.89 -0.30 -97.30
CA VAL A 355 -88.32 0.54 -98.42
C VAL A 355 -88.08 -0.15 -99.76
N LYS A 356 -86.92 -0.80 -99.95
CA LYS A 356 -86.66 -1.61 -101.14
C LYS A 356 -87.64 -2.78 -101.26
N GLU A 357 -87.96 -3.48 -100.17
CA GLU A 357 -88.94 -4.57 -100.17
C GLU A 357 -90.33 -4.05 -100.57
N ASN A 358 -90.78 -2.95 -99.97
CA ASN A 358 -92.03 -2.28 -100.35
C ASN A 358 -92.01 -1.78 -101.81
N LEU A 359 -90.86 -1.32 -102.30
CA LEU A 359 -90.65 -0.95 -103.70
C LEU A 359 -90.75 -2.18 -104.59
N PHE A 360 -90.10 -3.30 -104.26
CA PHE A 360 -90.19 -4.57 -104.99
C PHE A 360 -91.60 -5.16 -104.98
N GLU A 361 -92.33 -5.05 -103.87
CA GLU A 361 -93.74 -5.44 -103.82
C GLU A 361 -94.60 -4.53 -104.68
N ALA A 362 -94.37 -3.21 -104.63
CA ALA A 362 -95.08 -2.24 -105.46
C ALA A 362 -94.76 -2.41 -106.94
N GLU A 363 -93.51 -2.71 -107.26
CA GLU A 363 -93.01 -3.02 -108.60
C GLU A 363 -93.59 -4.35 -109.07
N SER A 364 -93.57 -5.41 -108.27
CA SER A 364 -94.24 -6.69 -108.61
C SER A 364 -95.75 -6.52 -108.79
N ARG A 365 -96.39 -5.64 -108.01
CA ARG A 365 -97.82 -5.32 -108.14
C ARG A 365 -98.10 -4.47 -109.38
N ALA A 366 -97.20 -3.54 -109.71
CA ALA A 366 -97.24 -2.75 -110.93
C ALA A 366 -96.99 -3.64 -112.14
N GLU A 367 -96.01 -4.54 -112.10
CA GLU A 367 -95.65 -5.51 -113.14
C GLU A 367 -96.74 -6.57 -113.30
N SER A 368 -97.39 -7.00 -112.21
CA SER A 368 -98.61 -7.84 -112.28
C SER A 368 -99.80 -7.07 -112.86
N GLY A 369 -99.94 -5.79 -112.54
CA GLY A 369 -100.93 -4.90 -113.13
C GLY A 369 -100.67 -4.65 -114.62
N GLU A 370 -99.40 -4.46 -114.99
CA GLU A 370 -98.92 -4.26 -116.35
C GLU A 370 -99.01 -5.56 -117.14
N ALA A 371 -98.75 -6.71 -116.53
CA ALA A 371 -98.99 -8.03 -117.09
C ALA A 371 -100.49 -8.27 -117.29
N LYS A 372 -101.36 -7.84 -116.38
CA LYS A 372 -102.82 -7.87 -116.60
C LYS A 372 -103.28 -6.92 -117.69
N ILE A 373 -102.66 -5.74 -117.84
CA ILE A 373 -102.91 -4.83 -118.98
C ILE A 373 -102.44 -5.49 -120.27
N LYS A 374 -101.24 -6.08 -120.29
CA LYS A 374 -100.72 -6.85 -121.42
C LYS A 374 -101.55 -8.11 -121.70
N GLU A 375 -102.14 -8.75 -120.69
CA GLU A 375 -103.07 -9.88 -120.81
C GLU A 375 -104.44 -9.41 -121.33
N LEU A 376 -104.87 -8.18 -121.03
CA LEU A 376 -106.05 -7.55 -121.62
C LEU A 376 -105.82 -7.09 -123.06
N ASP A 377 -104.65 -6.52 -123.34
CA ASP A 377 -104.19 -6.18 -124.69
C ASP A 377 -103.97 -7.45 -125.51
N ALA A 378 -103.39 -8.49 -124.90
CA ALA A 378 -103.24 -9.80 -125.50
C ALA A 378 -104.58 -10.49 -125.66
N ALA A 379 -105.54 -10.42 -124.74
CA ALA A 379 -106.90 -10.95 -124.93
C ALA A 379 -107.67 -10.19 -126.03
N ASN A 380 -107.41 -8.89 -126.20
CA ASN A 380 -107.92 -8.12 -127.34
C ASN A 380 -107.22 -8.52 -128.65
N LEU A 381 -105.92 -8.80 -128.62
CA LEU A 381 -105.16 -9.32 -129.76
C LEU A 381 -105.52 -10.78 -130.08
N GLU A 382 -105.81 -11.59 -129.06
CA GLU A 382 -106.10 -13.02 -129.09
C GLU A 382 -107.56 -13.25 -129.49
N LEU A 383 -108.52 -12.36 -129.18
CA LEU A 383 -109.80 -12.34 -129.91
C LEU A 383 -109.65 -11.95 -131.39
N THR A 384 -108.59 -11.22 -131.74
CA THR A 384 -108.26 -10.85 -133.12
C THR A 384 -107.47 -11.95 -133.85
N GLU A 385 -106.73 -12.80 -133.12
CA GLU A 385 -105.81 -13.83 -133.63
C GLU A 385 -106.31 -15.28 -133.40
N GLU A 386 -107.22 -15.56 -132.47
CA GLU A 386 -108.02 -16.80 -132.38
C GLU A 386 -109.01 -16.92 -133.54
N LEU A 387 -109.33 -15.79 -134.20
CA LEU A 387 -109.93 -15.81 -135.53
C LEU A 387 -108.98 -16.33 -136.61
N ASN A 388 -107.67 -16.51 -136.35
CA ASN A 388 -106.72 -16.92 -137.36
C ASN A 388 -105.80 -18.11 -137.04
N PHE A 389 -105.53 -18.53 -135.81
CA PHE A 389 -104.56 -19.62 -135.61
C PHE A 389 -104.90 -20.64 -134.52
N LEU A 390 -106.02 -21.32 -134.75
CA LEU A 390 -106.21 -22.75 -134.48
C LEU A 390 -105.23 -23.65 -135.30
N LYS A 391 -103.97 -23.24 -135.46
CA LYS A 391 -103.00 -23.93 -136.33
C LYS A 391 -101.53 -23.67 -135.96
N ASP A 392 -101.11 -24.11 -134.78
CA ASP A 392 -99.99 -25.07 -134.65
C ASP A 392 -99.40 -25.07 -133.23
N ALA A 393 -99.74 -26.12 -132.49
CA ALA A 393 -99.16 -26.47 -131.21
C ALA A 393 -97.84 -27.24 -131.40
N ASP A 394 -96.72 -26.71 -130.90
CA ASP A 394 -95.56 -27.52 -130.51
C ASP A 394 -94.79 -26.89 -129.35
N ASP A 395 -95.43 -26.93 -128.18
CA ASP A 395 -94.89 -26.54 -126.90
C ASP A 395 -95.05 -27.75 -125.95
N LYS A 396 -94.04 -28.64 -125.83
CA LYS A 396 -93.92 -29.56 -124.65
C LYS A 396 -92.62 -30.35 -124.41
N LYS A 397 -91.49 -30.14 -125.14
CA LYS A 397 -90.23 -30.86 -124.84
C LYS A 397 -89.13 -30.06 -124.11
N THR A 398 -89.18 -28.73 -124.08
CA THR A 398 -88.15 -27.88 -123.46
C THR A 398 -88.33 -27.65 -121.95
N LYS A 399 -89.55 -27.80 -121.41
CA LYS A 399 -89.85 -27.48 -119.99
C LYS A 399 -89.33 -28.51 -118.95
N LYS A 400 -88.94 -29.73 -119.36
CA LYS A 400 -88.47 -30.79 -118.43
C LYS A 400 -86.95 -30.78 -118.16
N VAL A 401 -86.16 -30.21 -119.06
CA VAL A 401 -84.70 -30.07 -118.87
C VAL A 401 -84.41 -28.97 -117.83
N ASN A 402 -85.16 -27.87 -117.86
CA ASN A 402 -84.97 -26.74 -116.94
C ASN A 402 -85.30 -27.07 -115.47
N SER A 403 -86.11 -28.11 -115.17
CA SER A 403 -86.42 -28.46 -113.77
C SER A 403 -85.31 -29.27 -113.10
N LEU A 404 -84.55 -30.06 -113.87
CA LEU A 404 -83.43 -30.86 -113.32
C LEU A 404 -82.20 -29.99 -113.05
N GLU A 405 -81.91 -28.99 -113.88
CA GLU A 405 -80.83 -28.02 -113.62
C GLU A 405 -81.06 -27.23 -112.33
N LYS A 406 -82.32 -26.94 -111.99
CA LYS A 406 -82.66 -26.19 -110.77
C LYS A 406 -82.41 -27.00 -109.49
N GLN A 407 -82.68 -28.31 -109.50
CA GLN A 407 -82.39 -29.18 -108.35
C GLN A 407 -80.89 -29.39 -108.12
N VAL A 408 -80.08 -29.44 -109.19
CA VAL A 408 -78.63 -29.56 -109.07
C VAL A 408 -78.03 -28.33 -108.39
N ARG A 409 -78.46 -27.11 -108.76
CA ARG A 409 -78.00 -25.87 -108.09
C ARG A 409 -78.41 -25.77 -106.63
N GLU A 410 -79.60 -26.26 -106.26
CA GLU A 410 -80.09 -26.23 -104.87
C GLU A 410 -79.24 -27.12 -103.94
N LEU A 411 -78.89 -28.33 -104.37
CA LEU A 411 -78.05 -29.24 -103.59
C LEU A 411 -76.62 -28.72 -103.43
N GLU A 412 -76.09 -28.02 -104.43
CA GLU A 412 -74.75 -27.42 -104.38
C GLU A 412 -74.66 -26.28 -103.34
N VAL A 413 -75.73 -25.49 -103.20
CA VAL A 413 -75.86 -24.46 -102.15
C VAL A 413 -75.94 -25.09 -100.74
N GLN A 414 -76.67 -26.21 -100.57
CA GLN A 414 -76.74 -26.90 -99.27
C GLN A 414 -75.40 -27.49 -98.84
N VAL A 415 -74.65 -28.06 -99.78
CA VAL A 415 -73.29 -28.55 -99.51
C VAL A 415 -72.39 -27.39 -99.08
N GLN A 416 -72.46 -26.25 -99.75
CA GLN A 416 -71.65 -25.08 -99.38
C GLN A 416 -72.01 -24.53 -97.99
N ASN A 417 -73.29 -24.46 -97.63
CA ASN A 417 -73.72 -24.03 -96.29
C ASN A 417 -73.25 -24.98 -95.19
N SER A 418 -73.29 -26.30 -95.42
CA SER A 418 -72.79 -27.27 -94.43
C SER A 418 -71.28 -27.15 -94.21
N LYS A 419 -70.51 -26.83 -95.26
CA LYS A 419 -69.07 -26.60 -95.18
C LYS A 419 -68.74 -25.33 -94.37
N VAL A 420 -69.44 -24.22 -94.64
CA VAL A 420 -69.27 -22.97 -93.89
C VAL A 420 -69.63 -23.16 -92.41
N SER A 421 -70.71 -23.90 -92.10
CA SER A 421 -71.07 -24.19 -90.71
C SER A 421 -70.05 -25.11 -90.01
N SER A 422 -69.45 -26.06 -90.72
CA SER A 422 -68.38 -26.90 -90.19
C SER A 422 -67.10 -26.10 -89.90
N GLU A 423 -66.71 -25.19 -90.80
CA GLU A 423 -65.54 -24.31 -90.60
C GLU A 423 -65.76 -23.33 -89.44
N ALA A 424 -66.97 -22.77 -89.30
CA ALA A 424 -67.33 -21.90 -88.17
C ALA A 424 -67.27 -22.64 -86.82
N ASN A 425 -67.77 -23.89 -86.77
CA ASN A 425 -67.69 -24.72 -85.56
C ASN A 425 -66.25 -25.12 -85.22
N GLN A 426 -65.42 -25.41 -86.23
CA GLN A 426 -63.99 -25.72 -86.03
C GLN A 426 -63.23 -24.49 -85.49
N GLU A 427 -63.52 -23.29 -85.98
CA GLU A 427 -62.91 -22.06 -85.48
C GLU A 427 -63.35 -21.75 -84.04
N GLN A 428 -64.64 -21.94 -83.71
CA GLN A 428 -65.10 -21.85 -82.33
C GLN A 428 -64.40 -22.85 -81.41
N GLN A 429 -64.18 -24.09 -81.88
CA GLN A 429 -63.45 -25.10 -81.12
C GLN A 429 -61.97 -24.71 -80.92
N ASN A 430 -61.31 -24.17 -81.95
CA ASN A 430 -59.93 -23.67 -81.86
C ASN A 430 -59.81 -22.49 -80.88
N MET A 431 -60.76 -21.54 -80.91
CA MET A 431 -60.81 -20.42 -79.95
C MET A 431 -61.01 -20.92 -78.51
N LEU A 432 -61.88 -21.91 -78.31
CA LEU A 432 -62.07 -22.56 -77.00
C LEU A 432 -60.79 -23.25 -76.53
N TYR A 433 -60.08 -23.99 -77.38
CA TYR A 433 -58.79 -24.59 -77.02
C TYR A 433 -57.74 -23.55 -76.66
N SER A 434 -57.66 -22.43 -77.38
CA SER A 434 -56.72 -21.34 -77.05
C SER A 434 -57.05 -20.68 -75.71
N ALA A 435 -58.33 -20.44 -75.43
CA ALA A 435 -58.78 -19.87 -74.15
C ALA A 435 -58.55 -20.83 -72.96
N ILE A 436 -58.76 -22.14 -73.16
CA ILE A 436 -58.45 -23.17 -72.17
C ILE A 436 -56.95 -23.19 -71.88
N TRP A 437 -56.10 -23.14 -72.91
CA TRP A 437 -54.65 -23.14 -72.75
C TRP A 437 -54.13 -21.88 -72.02
N ASP A 438 -54.68 -20.70 -72.32
CA ASP A 438 -54.37 -19.47 -71.60
C ASP A 438 -54.77 -19.55 -70.12
N MET A 439 -55.96 -20.11 -69.82
CA MET A 439 -56.39 -20.36 -68.44
C MET A 439 -55.51 -21.37 -67.71
N GLU A 440 -55.09 -22.46 -68.37
CA GLU A 440 -54.18 -23.45 -67.79
C GLU A 440 -52.82 -22.84 -67.43
N THR A 441 -52.27 -22.02 -68.33
CA THR A 441 -51.00 -21.31 -68.09
C THR A 441 -51.12 -20.34 -66.91
N LEU A 442 -52.24 -19.63 -66.80
CA LEU A 442 -52.52 -18.70 -65.71
C LEU A 442 -52.73 -19.43 -64.36
N ILE A 443 -53.41 -20.58 -64.37
CA ILE A 443 -53.56 -21.43 -63.19
C ILE A 443 -52.20 -21.93 -62.71
N GLU A 444 -51.31 -22.34 -63.61
CA GLU A 444 -49.97 -22.81 -63.25
C GLU A 444 -49.10 -21.67 -62.68
N ASP A 445 -49.13 -20.47 -63.29
CA ASP A 445 -48.44 -19.29 -62.76
C ASP A 445 -48.98 -18.88 -61.38
N LEU A 446 -50.31 -18.85 -61.20
CA LEU A 446 -50.94 -18.58 -59.90
C LEU A 446 -50.59 -19.63 -58.84
N LYS A 447 -50.56 -20.92 -59.19
CA LYS A 447 -50.12 -21.99 -58.28
C LYS A 447 -48.67 -21.80 -57.86
N SER A 448 -47.76 -21.52 -58.79
CA SER A 448 -46.34 -21.29 -58.47
C SER A 448 -46.15 -20.08 -57.55
N LYS A 449 -46.92 -19.00 -57.77
CA LYS A 449 -46.92 -17.81 -56.92
C LYS A 449 -47.54 -18.09 -55.55
N ALA A 450 -48.62 -18.88 -55.48
CA ALA A 450 -49.24 -19.29 -54.23
C ALA A 450 -48.28 -20.15 -53.39
N SER A 451 -47.65 -21.17 -53.97
CA SER A 451 -46.66 -22.01 -53.27
C SER A 451 -45.45 -21.21 -52.79
N LYS A 452 -44.97 -20.23 -53.58
CA LYS A 452 -43.87 -19.35 -53.16
C LYS A 452 -44.27 -18.37 -52.06
N ALA A 453 -45.51 -17.88 -52.07
CA ALA A 453 -46.04 -17.03 -51.02
C ALA A 453 -46.25 -17.82 -49.72
N GLU A 454 -46.74 -19.06 -49.83
CA GLU A 454 -46.93 -20.00 -48.72
C GLU A 454 -45.59 -20.35 -48.05
N SER A 455 -44.58 -20.75 -48.84
CA SER A 455 -43.25 -21.07 -48.28
C SER A 455 -42.57 -19.86 -47.60
N ARG A 456 -42.78 -18.65 -48.14
CA ARG A 456 -42.30 -17.40 -47.51
C ARG A 456 -43.04 -17.11 -46.20
N THR A 457 -44.34 -17.38 -46.16
CA THR A 457 -45.16 -17.19 -44.95
C THR A 457 -44.74 -18.17 -43.87
N GLU A 458 -44.52 -19.44 -44.21
CA GLU A 458 -44.00 -20.48 -43.31
C GLU A 458 -42.61 -20.10 -42.76
N THR A 459 -41.70 -19.62 -43.62
CA THR A 459 -40.36 -19.17 -43.19
C THR A 459 -40.44 -17.98 -42.21
N VAL A 460 -41.33 -17.01 -42.46
CA VAL A 460 -41.52 -15.86 -41.57
C VAL A 460 -42.16 -16.26 -40.25
N GLU A 461 -43.09 -17.23 -40.28
CA GLU A 461 -43.71 -17.79 -39.08
C GLU A 461 -42.67 -18.51 -38.20
N GLU A 462 -41.82 -19.36 -38.78
CA GLU A 462 -40.70 -20.00 -38.08
C GLU A 462 -39.75 -18.98 -37.45
N GLN A 463 -39.36 -17.93 -38.20
CA GLN A 463 -38.53 -16.84 -37.67
C GLN A 463 -39.21 -16.10 -36.52
N CYS A 464 -40.53 -15.87 -36.62
CA CYS A 464 -41.31 -15.22 -35.57
C CYS A 464 -41.39 -16.09 -34.30
N ILE A 465 -41.52 -17.42 -34.45
CA ILE A 465 -41.47 -18.37 -33.33
C ILE A 465 -40.09 -18.31 -32.65
N VAL A 466 -38.99 -18.36 -33.41
CA VAL A 466 -37.62 -18.27 -32.87
C VAL A 466 -37.37 -16.93 -32.18
N LEU A 467 -37.84 -15.82 -32.75
CA LEU A 467 -37.74 -14.50 -32.11
C LEU A 467 -38.57 -14.44 -30.82
N SER A 468 -39.75 -15.05 -30.79
CA SER A 468 -40.60 -15.11 -29.61
C SER A 468 -39.98 -15.96 -28.50
N THR A 469 -39.41 -17.13 -28.83
CA THR A 469 -38.74 -18.00 -27.86
C THR A 469 -37.51 -17.31 -27.27
N THR A 470 -36.62 -16.77 -28.11
CA THR A 470 -35.42 -16.05 -27.66
C THR A 470 -35.74 -14.79 -26.84
N ASN A 471 -36.78 -14.03 -27.22
CA ASN A 471 -37.23 -12.89 -26.43
C ASN A 471 -37.80 -13.30 -25.07
N SER A 472 -38.47 -14.46 -24.98
CA SER A 472 -38.96 -15.00 -23.71
C SER A 472 -37.83 -15.46 -22.79
N GLU A 473 -36.74 -16.01 -23.35
CA GLU A 473 -35.53 -16.41 -22.61
C GLU A 473 -34.77 -15.18 -22.10
N LEU A 474 -34.52 -14.19 -22.97
CA LEU A 474 -33.91 -12.91 -22.58
C LEU A 474 -34.71 -12.22 -21.47
N ASN A 475 -36.04 -12.24 -21.54
CA ASN A 475 -36.88 -11.65 -20.49
C ASN A 475 -36.77 -12.40 -19.15
N LYS A 476 -36.63 -13.74 -19.17
CA LYS A 476 -36.34 -14.53 -17.96
C LYS A 476 -34.98 -14.14 -17.37
N ASP A 477 -33.94 -14.03 -18.20
CA ASP A 477 -32.59 -13.66 -17.75
C ASP A 477 -32.54 -12.24 -17.18
N VAL A 478 -33.18 -11.28 -17.82
CA VAL A 478 -33.31 -9.90 -17.31
C VAL A 478 -34.07 -9.88 -15.99
N SER A 479 -35.13 -10.67 -15.84
CA SER A 479 -35.87 -10.78 -14.58
C SER A 479 -35.01 -11.36 -13.45
N PHE A 480 -34.21 -12.39 -13.74
CA PHE A 480 -33.29 -13.02 -12.79
C PHE A 480 -32.16 -12.08 -12.37
N LEU A 481 -31.50 -11.42 -13.34
CA LEU A 481 -30.45 -10.45 -13.07
C LEU A 481 -30.97 -9.26 -12.25
N ARG A 482 -32.19 -8.78 -12.55
CA ARG A 482 -32.84 -7.71 -11.77
C ARG A 482 -33.16 -8.14 -10.35
N GLN A 483 -33.58 -9.40 -10.13
CA GLN A 483 -33.78 -9.94 -8.79
C GLN A 483 -32.47 -10.06 -8.01
N LYS A 484 -31.39 -10.52 -8.66
CA LYS A 484 -30.05 -10.63 -8.07
C LYS A 484 -29.45 -9.25 -7.76
N ALA A 485 -29.66 -8.26 -8.61
CA ALA A 485 -29.25 -6.89 -8.35
C ALA A 485 -29.95 -6.33 -7.10
N LYS A 486 -31.27 -6.55 -6.97
CA LYS A 486 -32.03 -6.15 -5.77
C LYS A 486 -31.55 -6.85 -4.49
N SER A 487 -31.20 -8.14 -4.54
CA SER A 487 -30.68 -8.82 -3.35
C SER A 487 -29.28 -8.35 -2.96
N LEU A 488 -28.42 -8.04 -3.93
CA LEU A 488 -27.11 -7.43 -3.70
C LEU A 488 -27.23 -6.01 -3.13
N GLU A 489 -28.15 -5.20 -3.64
CA GLU A 489 -28.45 -3.87 -3.13
C GLU A 489 -28.95 -3.93 -1.67
N ALA A 490 -29.87 -4.85 -1.36
CA ALA A 490 -30.34 -5.06 0.01
C ALA A 490 -29.23 -5.55 0.96
N MET A 491 -28.31 -6.41 0.52
CA MET A 491 -27.15 -6.82 1.32
C MET A 491 -26.16 -5.67 1.52
N LEU A 492 -25.96 -4.82 0.52
CA LEU A 492 -25.11 -3.63 0.62
C LEU A 492 -25.68 -2.61 1.60
N ASP A 493 -26.99 -2.37 1.56
CA ASP A 493 -27.69 -1.51 2.52
C ASP A 493 -27.60 -2.07 3.94
N LEU A 494 -27.80 -3.39 4.12
CA LEU A 494 -27.63 -4.05 5.41
C LEU A 494 -26.20 -3.88 5.94
N ALA A 495 -25.19 -4.14 5.12
CA ALA A 495 -23.78 -3.97 5.49
C ALA A 495 -23.42 -2.51 5.82
N ASN A 496 -23.98 -1.54 5.10
CA ASN A 496 -23.80 -0.12 5.39
C ASN A 496 -24.46 0.28 6.72
N ASN A 497 -25.66 -0.22 6.99
CA ASN A 497 -26.36 0.01 8.27
C ASN A 497 -25.59 -0.63 9.45
N GLU A 498 -25.05 -1.83 9.28
CA GLU A 498 -24.19 -2.48 10.28
C GLU A 498 -22.91 -1.67 10.54
N LYS A 499 -22.24 -1.22 9.47
CA LYS A 499 -21.06 -0.36 9.57
C LYS A 499 -21.36 0.94 10.32
N GLU A 500 -22.49 1.60 10.02
CA GLU A 500 -22.92 2.82 10.70
C GLU A 500 -23.23 2.56 12.19
N ARG A 501 -23.89 1.43 12.51
CA ARG A 501 -24.13 1.00 13.89
C ARG A 501 -22.83 0.78 14.66
N TYR A 502 -21.86 0.08 14.06
CA TYR A 502 -20.55 -0.14 14.69
C TYR A 502 -19.78 1.17 14.88
N ALA A 503 -19.83 2.09 13.92
CA ALA A 503 -19.22 3.41 14.05
C ALA A 503 -19.85 4.22 15.20
N GLN A 504 -21.17 4.19 15.34
CA GLN A 504 -21.88 4.81 16.46
C GLN A 504 -21.53 4.14 17.79
N GLU A 505 -21.42 2.81 17.83
CA GLU A 505 -21.04 2.06 19.04
C GLU A 505 -19.59 2.34 19.49
N ILE A 506 -18.67 2.48 18.54
CA ILE A 506 -17.29 2.92 18.83
C ILE A 506 -17.31 4.35 19.38
N THR A 507 -18.11 5.23 18.78
CA THR A 507 -18.24 6.64 19.23
C THR A 507 -18.78 6.71 20.67
N THR A 508 -19.79 5.90 21.01
CA THR A 508 -20.31 5.85 22.39
C THR A 508 -19.32 5.25 23.37
N ARG A 509 -18.62 4.17 23.01
CA ARG A 509 -17.55 3.59 23.84
C ARG A 509 -16.42 4.58 24.08
N ASN A 510 -15.98 5.29 23.05
CA ASN A 510 -14.95 6.32 23.15
C ASN A 510 -15.40 7.44 24.08
N LYS A 511 -16.67 7.87 24.01
CA LYS A 511 -17.23 8.85 24.95
C LYS A 511 -17.20 8.36 26.39
N VAL A 512 -17.58 7.11 26.66
CA VAL A 512 -17.51 6.51 28.00
C VAL A 512 -16.07 6.42 28.51
N LEU A 513 -15.13 6.00 27.66
CA LEU A 513 -13.70 5.98 28.01
C LEU A 513 -13.18 7.37 28.33
N MET A 514 -13.61 8.39 27.59
CA MET A 514 -13.24 9.79 27.80
C MET A 514 -13.80 10.32 29.12
N ASP A 515 -15.06 10.02 29.44
CA ASP A 515 -15.66 10.37 30.74
C ASP A 515 -14.91 9.69 31.91
N MET A 516 -14.52 8.42 31.74
CA MET A 516 -13.69 7.71 32.74
C MET A 516 -12.29 8.30 32.87
N MET A 517 -11.65 8.70 31.76
CA MET A 517 -10.36 9.40 31.78
C MET A 517 -10.46 10.74 32.51
N LEU A 518 -11.56 11.47 32.30
CA LEU A 518 -11.83 12.72 33.01
C LEU A 518 -11.97 12.49 34.53
N GLN A 519 -12.69 11.43 34.93
CA GLN A 519 -12.82 11.04 36.34
C GLN A 519 -11.49 10.58 36.96
N LEU A 520 -10.68 9.80 36.22
CA LEU A 520 -9.36 9.39 36.69
C LEU A 520 -8.42 10.59 36.83
N SER A 521 -8.52 11.57 35.95
CA SER A 521 -7.71 12.79 36.01
C SER A 521 -8.08 13.65 37.21
N SER A 522 -9.37 13.83 37.51
CA SER A 522 -9.82 14.57 38.70
C SER A 522 -9.52 13.83 40.01
N GLU A 523 -9.60 12.49 40.03
CA GLU A 523 -9.15 11.69 41.16
C GLU A 523 -7.63 11.78 41.37
N ARG A 524 -6.84 11.76 40.29
CA ARG A 524 -5.39 11.98 40.35
C ARG A 524 -5.08 13.35 40.95
N GLU A 525 -5.76 14.40 40.51
CA GLU A 525 -5.61 15.76 41.04
C GLU A 525 -6.00 15.83 42.52
N ARG A 526 -7.14 15.24 42.91
CA ARG A 526 -7.59 15.13 44.31
C ARG A 526 -6.56 14.41 45.20
N ILE A 527 -5.99 13.30 44.73
CA ILE A 527 -4.95 12.57 45.44
C ILE A 527 -3.68 13.42 45.56
N GLN A 528 -3.32 14.15 44.51
CA GLN A 528 -2.15 15.03 44.49
C GLN A 528 -2.32 16.20 45.48
N GLU A 529 -3.51 16.80 45.59
CA GLU A 529 -3.84 17.79 46.61
C GLU A 529 -3.82 17.23 48.04
N GLN A 530 -4.32 16.00 48.23
CA GLN A 530 -4.25 15.31 49.52
C GLN A 530 -2.81 15.03 49.94
N LEU A 531 -1.97 14.54 49.02
CA LEU A 531 -0.54 14.33 49.25
C LEU A 531 0.18 15.65 49.56
N TYR A 532 -0.15 16.74 48.86
CA TYR A 532 0.40 18.07 49.15
C TYR A 532 0.03 18.57 50.55
N SER A 533 -1.24 18.39 50.94
CA SER A 533 -1.74 18.75 52.27
C SER A 533 -1.06 17.93 53.37
N LEU A 534 -0.94 16.61 53.17
CA LEU A 534 -0.27 15.70 54.11
C LEU A 534 1.25 15.98 54.19
N ALA A 535 1.88 16.33 53.08
CA ALA A 535 3.29 16.74 53.04
C ALA A 535 3.51 18.04 53.82
N LYS A 536 2.60 19.01 53.68
CA LYS A 536 2.61 20.26 54.45
C LYS A 536 2.36 20.03 55.94
N GLU A 537 1.43 19.15 56.29
CA GLU A 537 1.19 18.73 57.67
C GLU A 537 2.42 18.05 58.27
N ASN A 538 3.04 17.10 57.55
CA ASN A 538 4.31 16.47 57.94
C ASN A 538 5.43 17.51 58.14
N LYS A 539 5.49 18.55 57.30
CA LYS A 539 6.44 19.65 57.47
C LYS A 539 6.21 20.42 58.77
N ILE A 540 4.95 20.68 59.14
CA ILE A 540 4.59 21.32 60.42
C ILE A 540 4.92 20.41 61.61
N LEU A 541 4.63 19.09 61.52
CA LEU A 541 4.99 18.12 62.55
C LEU A 541 6.50 18.05 62.78
N ARG A 542 7.32 18.06 61.72
CA ARG A 542 8.79 18.13 61.84
C ARG A 542 9.26 19.41 62.53
N VAL A 543 8.68 20.56 62.20
CA VAL A 543 9.02 21.85 62.83
C VAL A 543 8.61 21.87 64.30
N ASN A 544 7.44 21.34 64.66
CA ASN A 544 7.00 21.25 66.05
C ASN A 544 7.84 20.27 66.88
N GLN A 545 8.37 19.20 66.28
CA GLN A 545 9.32 18.29 66.94
C GLN A 545 10.69 18.96 67.19
N CYS A 546 11.15 19.85 66.31
CA CYS A 546 12.43 20.56 66.49
C CYS A 546 12.41 21.69 67.54
N SER A 547 11.24 22.09 68.05
CA SER A 547 11.14 23.09 69.13
C SER A 547 11.35 22.51 70.54
N ASN A 548 11.26 21.20 70.71
CA ASN A 548 11.47 20.52 71.99
C ASN A 548 12.63 19.55 71.87
N THR A 549 13.64 19.74 72.72
CA THR A 549 14.83 18.89 72.94
C THR A 549 16.09 19.26 72.16
N TYR A 550 16.69 20.38 72.57
CA TYR A 550 18.14 20.47 72.70
C TYR A 550 18.62 19.44 73.73
N GLN A 551 18.98 18.23 73.30
CA GLN A 551 20.04 17.43 73.91
C GLN A 551 20.25 16.16 73.09
N ARG A 552 21.54 15.91 72.83
CA ARG A 552 22.14 14.62 72.46
C ARG A 552 22.16 14.28 70.97
N ASN A 553 23.29 14.69 70.39
CA ASN A 553 24.26 13.89 69.63
C ASN A 553 23.74 12.91 68.56
N GLY A 554 24.17 13.15 67.33
CA GLY A 554 24.36 12.09 66.33
C GLY A 554 23.93 12.49 64.92
N SER A 555 24.89 12.96 64.13
CA SER A 555 24.91 13.20 62.67
C SER A 555 24.09 12.15 61.88
N TYR A 556 23.18 12.47 60.93
CA TYR A 556 23.31 13.20 59.63
C TYR A 556 24.43 12.59 58.76
N ALA A 557 24.29 12.28 57.47
CA ALA A 557 23.43 12.68 56.35
C ALA A 557 23.41 11.49 55.33
N GLY A 558 22.73 11.46 54.18
CA GLY A 558 21.97 12.42 53.38
C GLY A 558 20.80 11.69 52.67
N ASP A 559 19.71 12.34 52.30
CA ASP A 559 19.55 13.39 51.27
C ASP A 559 19.79 12.86 49.84
N LYS A 560 18.69 12.43 49.20
CA LYS A 560 18.49 12.58 47.75
C LYS A 560 17.15 13.27 47.52
N GLU A 561 17.25 14.56 47.18
CA GLU A 561 16.16 15.36 46.64
C GLU A 561 15.63 14.74 45.34
N LEU A 562 14.33 14.42 45.32
CA LEU A 562 13.59 14.11 44.10
C LEU A 562 13.15 15.44 43.47
N SER A 563 13.96 15.94 42.53
CA SER A 563 13.55 17.03 41.64
C SER A 563 12.46 16.53 40.70
N PHE A 564 11.24 17.02 40.91
CA PHE A 564 10.13 16.93 39.97
C PHE A 564 10.51 17.65 38.66
N HIS A 565 10.79 16.88 37.61
CA HIS A 565 10.75 17.43 36.26
C HIS A 565 9.29 17.60 35.85
N ALA A 566 8.92 18.87 35.71
CA ALA A 566 7.66 19.31 35.14
C ALA A 566 7.64 18.95 33.65
N ASP A 567 6.83 17.97 33.27
CA ASP A 567 6.35 17.83 31.91
C ASP A 567 4.82 17.66 31.93
N GLY A 568 4.17 18.74 32.39
CA GLY A 568 2.71 18.88 32.37
C GLY A 568 2.17 19.43 31.05
N HIS A 569 3.05 19.77 30.09
CA HIS A 569 2.63 20.45 28.87
C HIS A 569 2.05 19.52 27.79
N GLU A 570 2.28 18.20 27.84
CA GLU A 570 1.73 17.31 26.80
C GLU A 570 0.25 16.94 26.99
N ILE A 571 -0.24 16.90 28.24
CA ILE A 571 -1.65 16.55 28.51
C ILE A 571 -2.55 17.79 28.39
N GLU A 572 -2.07 18.96 28.80
CA GLU A 572 -2.77 20.22 28.55
C GLU A 572 -2.79 20.56 27.05
N ALA A 573 -1.72 20.26 26.30
CA ALA A 573 -1.74 20.37 24.83
C ALA A 573 -2.71 19.40 24.15
N LEU A 574 -2.95 18.20 24.71
CA LEU A 574 -3.98 17.29 24.22
C LEU A 574 -5.40 17.76 24.57
N ALA A 575 -5.60 18.42 25.72
CA ALA A 575 -6.87 19.03 26.07
C ALA A 575 -7.14 20.30 25.23
N GLU A 576 -6.13 21.14 24.99
CA GLU A 576 -6.25 22.34 24.14
C GLU A 576 -6.40 21.99 22.66
N SER A 577 -5.68 20.98 22.13
CA SER A 577 -5.85 20.54 20.74
C SER A 577 -7.21 19.89 20.46
N LEU A 578 -7.85 19.27 21.46
CA LEU A 578 -9.22 18.76 21.34
C LEU A 578 -10.28 19.85 21.58
N GLN A 579 -9.98 20.89 22.39
CA GLN A 579 -10.87 22.06 22.51
C GLN A 579 -10.76 22.99 21.28
N GLU A 580 -9.63 23.02 20.59
CA GLU A 580 -9.46 23.69 19.29
C GLU A 580 -10.27 23.00 18.17
N ASP A 581 -10.47 21.68 18.23
CA ASP A 581 -11.36 20.96 17.29
C ASP A 581 -12.86 21.24 17.57
N GLU A 582 -13.19 21.78 18.75
CA GLU A 582 -14.56 22.20 19.11
C GLU A 582 -14.82 23.70 18.84
N ARG A 583 -13.78 24.57 18.83
CA ARG A 583 -13.94 26.00 18.47
C ARG A 583 -13.70 26.33 16.99
N THR A 584 -13.23 25.38 16.18
CA THR A 584 -13.08 25.56 14.72
C THR A 584 -14.29 25.06 13.90
N ARG A 585 -15.42 24.76 14.57
CA ARG A 585 -16.71 24.50 13.93
C ARG A 585 -17.77 25.56 14.25
N GLU A 586 -17.39 26.83 14.29
CA GLU A 586 -18.32 27.94 14.07
C GLU A 586 -18.11 28.53 12.67
N GLU A 587 -19.01 28.11 11.77
CA GLU A 587 -19.52 28.74 10.54
C GLU A 587 -18.55 29.43 9.55
N PRO A 588 -18.73 29.12 8.25
CA PRO A 588 -19.61 30.02 7.53
C PRO A 588 -20.81 29.26 6.94
N GLU A 589 -21.98 29.66 7.43
CA GLU A 589 -23.13 30.04 6.63
C GLU A 589 -23.38 29.29 5.30
N LYS A 590 -24.35 28.39 5.41
CA LYS A 590 -25.51 28.29 4.51
C LYS A 590 -25.62 29.44 3.48
N GLN A 591 -25.24 29.21 2.24
CA GLN A 591 -26.04 29.67 1.09
C GLN A 591 -25.66 28.92 -0.19
N SER A 592 -26.68 28.63 -1.01
CA SER A 592 -26.60 28.16 -2.41
C SER A 592 -26.61 26.66 -2.77
N VAL A 593 -27.33 25.78 -2.05
CA VAL A 593 -27.82 24.51 -2.68
C VAL A 593 -29.31 24.21 -2.42
N SER A 594 -29.99 24.94 -1.53
CA SER A 594 -31.45 24.81 -1.36
C SER A 594 -32.27 25.53 -2.45
N GLU A 595 -31.66 26.46 -3.21
CA GLU A 595 -32.39 27.20 -4.26
C GLU A 595 -32.78 26.33 -5.45
N LYS A 596 -31.95 25.37 -5.89
CA LYS A 596 -32.32 24.48 -7.01
C LYS A 596 -33.47 23.52 -6.69
N SER A 597 -33.61 23.07 -5.44
CA SER A 597 -34.76 22.25 -5.02
C SER A 597 -36.05 23.07 -4.90
N SER A 598 -35.93 24.33 -4.44
CA SER A 598 -37.07 25.24 -4.36
C SER A 598 -37.51 25.75 -5.73
N GLU A 599 -36.59 25.94 -6.69
CA GLU A 599 -36.89 26.26 -8.08
C GLU A 599 -37.53 25.09 -8.81
N ILE A 600 -37.08 23.85 -8.57
CA ILE A 600 -37.75 22.66 -9.12
C ILE A 600 -39.13 22.48 -8.49
N ARG A 601 -39.31 22.70 -7.18
CA ARG A 601 -40.65 22.70 -6.55
C ARG A 601 -41.53 23.85 -7.01
N ARG A 602 -40.98 25.05 -7.22
CA ARG A 602 -41.73 26.19 -7.79
C ARG A 602 -42.07 25.93 -9.24
N ALA A 603 -41.20 25.33 -10.05
CA ALA A 603 -41.48 24.95 -11.43
C ALA A 603 -42.55 23.85 -11.50
N ILE A 604 -42.55 22.87 -10.58
CA ILE A 604 -43.60 21.84 -10.50
C ILE A 604 -44.92 22.45 -10.00
N LYS A 605 -44.89 23.36 -9.02
CA LYS A 605 -46.10 24.08 -8.56
C LYS A 605 -46.63 25.03 -9.63
N LEU A 606 -45.77 25.73 -10.38
CA LEU A 606 -46.17 26.61 -11.46
C LEU A 606 -46.73 25.81 -12.64
N LYS A 607 -46.15 24.64 -12.97
CA LYS A 607 -46.73 23.69 -13.93
C LYS A 607 -48.08 23.16 -13.46
N HIS A 608 -48.24 22.82 -12.18
CA HIS A 608 -49.54 22.40 -11.64
C HIS A 608 -50.56 23.55 -11.66
N ILE A 609 -50.17 24.78 -11.33
CA ILE A 609 -51.05 25.94 -11.41
C ILE A 609 -51.42 26.26 -12.87
N LEU A 610 -50.47 26.15 -13.81
CA LEU A 610 -50.72 26.34 -15.23
C LEU A 610 -51.66 25.27 -15.77
N VAL A 611 -51.48 23.99 -15.39
CA VAL A 611 -52.37 22.88 -15.77
C VAL A 611 -53.75 23.06 -15.15
N VAL A 612 -53.86 23.45 -13.87
CA VAL A 612 -55.15 23.74 -13.23
C VAL A 612 -55.83 24.94 -13.88
N ALA A 613 -55.09 25.99 -14.25
CA ALA A 613 -55.64 27.14 -14.97
C ALA A 613 -56.10 26.76 -16.38
N LEU A 614 -55.35 25.93 -17.11
CA LEU A 614 -55.74 25.40 -18.42
C LEU A 614 -56.98 24.53 -18.32
N VAL A 615 -57.05 23.65 -17.31
CA VAL A 615 -58.23 22.83 -17.04
C VAL A 615 -59.41 23.72 -16.64
N PHE A 616 -59.21 24.78 -15.85
CA PHE A 616 -60.27 25.69 -15.45
C PHE A 616 -60.76 26.56 -16.62
N VAL A 617 -59.87 27.03 -17.50
CA VAL A 617 -60.23 27.73 -18.74
C VAL A 617 -60.98 26.79 -19.68
N LEU A 618 -60.52 25.54 -19.82
CA LEU A 618 -61.24 24.53 -20.59
C LEU A 618 -62.61 24.24 -19.97
N PHE A 619 -62.71 24.07 -18.65
CA PHE A 619 -63.98 23.83 -17.95
C PHE A 619 -64.94 25.03 -18.06
N CYS A 620 -64.44 26.25 -17.95
CA CYS A 620 -65.22 27.47 -18.19
C CYS A 620 -65.60 27.65 -19.66
N SER A 621 -64.77 27.21 -20.62
CA SER A 621 -65.15 27.21 -22.03
C SER A 621 -66.23 26.18 -22.36
N PHE A 622 -66.28 25.06 -21.62
CA PHE A 622 -67.32 24.04 -21.76
C PHE A 622 -68.64 24.43 -21.09
N PHE A 623 -68.62 25.23 -20.01
CA PHE A 623 -69.85 25.66 -19.31
C PHE A 623 -70.25 27.12 -19.54
N GLY A 624 -69.43 27.92 -20.23
CA GLY A 624 -69.69 29.33 -20.53
C GLY A 624 -70.40 29.59 -21.86
N VAL A 625 -70.68 28.55 -22.65
CA VAL A 625 -71.39 28.66 -23.95
C VAL A 625 -72.54 27.66 -23.99
N THR A 626 -73.43 27.74 -23.01
CA THR A 626 -74.84 27.34 -23.15
C THR A 626 -75.69 28.25 -22.25
N TYR A 627 -75.91 29.47 -22.73
CA TYR A 627 -77.08 30.28 -22.43
C TYR A 627 -77.78 30.59 -23.75
#